data_AF-A0A8T0DRT3-F1
#
_entry.id   AF-A0A8T0DRT3-F1
#
_cell.length_a   1.000
_cell.length_b   1.000
_cell.length_c   1.000
_cell.angle_alpha   90.00
_cell.angle_beta   90.00
_cell.angle_gamma   90.00
#
_symmetry.space_group_name_H-M   'P 1'
#
loop_
_entity.id
_entity.type
_entity.pdbx_description
1 polymer ?
#
loop_
_entity_poly.entity_id
_entity_poly.type
_entity_poly.pdbx_seq_one_letter_code
_entity_poly.pdbx_strand_id
1 'polypeptide(L)'
;MMEIDDSLYSRQRCVLGEDAMQKMSESKVFLHGLGGLGIEIAKNLVLGGIQELTIQDNTVCSYADLGTQFFVRKADIEAGKTRAEASLPHLADLNPYVRVVLDANDLTTIRSPLTDATNQALLRSLWKFGQSEARSVQCLILTHCSLHAATLLNLFCRQHNIRFIYTDVYGVLGNLFCDFGPDFLITDPDGEPAKEFFIGHIEKRGSGELLVKVYGDRRHHLETGHVVQFREVCGMTELNGRTFAVCVLSPSELLIEVETDELSQYTGGGIGLQIIQPQRRSFKTLLEQLRQPTIVTTDLSRPDEGILLHHVFLTLMKFKHEEKRLPKPWCESDYKLFSTKFEELRQVSPHDLGSPECLTFVRRLALVSQGQVPALCAFFGGVAAQEAMKALTGHFSPFNQWLYMHCEPVIPRNLESQTLCLNGSRYDLLTVCIGPLCLQRLRHLSAFLVSYRRQSTIVLVKSSYLA
;
A
#
# COMPACT_ATOMS: atom_id res chain seq x y z
N MET A 1 -16.43 1.61 -24.63
CA MET A 1 -16.20 2.09 -23.25
C MET A 1 -17.28 1.51 -22.39
N MET A 2 -16.92 0.85 -21.30
CA MET A 2 -17.88 0.41 -20.30
C MET A 2 -18.32 1.65 -19.53
N GLU A 3 -19.63 1.89 -19.45
CA GLU A 3 -20.17 3.00 -18.68
C GLU A 3 -20.02 2.67 -17.19
N ILE A 4 -19.40 3.57 -16.42
CA ILE A 4 -19.15 3.37 -14.99
C ILE A 4 -20.47 3.52 -14.25
N ASP A 5 -20.88 2.50 -13.50
CA ASP A 5 -22.13 2.53 -12.73
C ASP A 5 -22.08 3.57 -11.60
N ASP A 6 -22.70 4.73 -11.82
CA ASP A 6 -22.84 5.82 -10.86
C ASP A 6 -23.46 5.35 -9.54
N SER A 7 -24.41 4.42 -9.57
CA SER A 7 -25.14 3.99 -8.38
C SER A 7 -24.27 3.19 -7.42
N LEU A 8 -23.29 2.45 -7.95
CA LEU A 8 -22.33 1.66 -7.18
C LEU A 8 -21.12 2.51 -6.76
N TYR A 9 -20.56 3.30 -7.68
CA TYR A 9 -19.28 3.98 -7.48
C TYR A 9 -19.38 5.46 -7.10
N SER A 10 -20.58 6.02 -6.91
CA SER A 10 -20.81 7.45 -6.60
C SER A 10 -19.80 8.04 -5.60
N ARG A 11 -19.63 7.42 -4.43
CA ARG A 11 -18.71 7.92 -3.39
C ARG A 11 -17.23 7.75 -3.75
N GLN A 12 -16.89 6.72 -4.51
CA GLN A 12 -15.52 6.45 -4.92
C GLN A 12 -15.09 7.39 -6.06
N ARG A 13 -16.00 7.72 -6.97
CA ARG A 13 -15.80 8.71 -8.03
C ARG A 13 -15.50 10.10 -7.50
N CYS A 14 -16.12 10.51 -6.39
CA CYS A 14 -15.78 11.78 -5.74
C CYS A 14 -14.34 11.85 -5.23
N VAL A 15 -13.68 10.71 -5.04
CA VAL A 15 -12.29 10.64 -4.54
C VAL A 15 -11.30 10.42 -5.67
N LEU A 16 -11.61 9.55 -6.63
CA LEU A 16 -10.68 9.16 -7.69
C LEU A 16 -10.87 9.95 -9.00
N GLY A 17 -12.06 10.49 -9.24
CA GLY A 17 -12.43 11.05 -10.54
C GLY A 17 -12.68 10.00 -11.63
N GLU A 18 -13.19 10.45 -12.78
CA GLU A 18 -13.57 9.57 -13.90
C GLU A 18 -12.36 8.87 -14.53
N ASP A 19 -11.30 9.61 -14.81
CA ASP A 19 -10.13 9.09 -15.52
C ASP A 19 -9.47 7.93 -14.77
N ALA A 20 -9.34 8.05 -13.44
CA ALA A 20 -8.78 7.00 -12.60
C ALA A 20 -9.70 5.78 -12.53
N MET A 21 -11.01 5.99 -12.40
CA MET A 21 -12.00 4.90 -12.41
C MET A 21 -12.01 4.15 -13.74
N GLN A 22 -11.91 4.87 -14.87
CA GLN A 22 -11.82 4.25 -16.19
C GLN A 22 -10.56 3.38 -16.31
N LYS A 23 -9.38 3.92 -15.96
CA LYS A 23 -8.12 3.16 -15.96
C LYS A 23 -8.21 1.90 -15.09
N MET A 24 -8.83 1.99 -13.92
CA MET A 24 -9.05 0.83 -13.05
C MET A 24 -9.93 -0.22 -13.72
N SER A 25 -11.04 0.17 -14.33
CA SER A 25 -11.99 -0.74 -14.99
C SER A 25 -11.40 -1.53 -16.17
N GLU A 26 -10.24 -1.10 -16.68
CA GLU A 26 -9.48 -1.73 -17.77
C GLU A 26 -8.24 -2.47 -17.26
N SER A 27 -7.97 -2.44 -15.95
CA SER A 27 -6.76 -2.96 -15.33
C SER A 27 -6.93 -4.36 -14.73
N LYS A 28 -5.90 -5.19 -14.88
CA LYS A 28 -5.80 -6.55 -14.35
C LYS A 28 -4.72 -6.63 -13.28
N VAL A 29 -5.04 -7.31 -12.19
CA VAL A 29 -4.15 -7.51 -11.05
C VAL A 29 -3.96 -8.99 -10.80
N PHE A 30 -2.71 -9.40 -10.51
CA PHE A 30 -2.39 -10.74 -10.03
C PHE A 30 -2.03 -10.65 -8.54
N LEU A 31 -2.67 -11.46 -7.71
CA LEU A 31 -2.44 -11.56 -6.29
C LEU A 31 -2.00 -12.98 -5.90
N HIS A 32 -0.78 -13.09 -5.39
CA HIS A 32 -0.27 -14.32 -4.80
C HIS A 32 -0.44 -14.32 -3.26
N GLY A 33 -0.97 -15.42 -2.74
CA GLY A 33 -1.19 -15.66 -1.32
C GLY A 33 -2.52 -15.07 -0.84
N LEU A 34 -3.44 -15.95 -0.39
CA LEU A 34 -4.83 -15.64 0.00
C LEU A 34 -5.08 -15.99 1.48
N GLY A 35 -4.05 -15.81 2.32
CA GLY A 35 -4.19 -15.78 3.77
C GLY A 35 -4.94 -14.54 4.27
N GLY A 36 -4.88 -14.25 5.58
CA GLY A 36 -5.63 -13.12 6.17
C GLY A 36 -5.31 -11.74 5.57
N LEU A 37 -4.07 -11.48 5.18
CA LEU A 37 -3.67 -10.26 4.48
C LEU A 37 -4.17 -10.26 3.03
N GLY A 38 -3.88 -11.33 2.29
CA GLY A 38 -4.25 -11.45 0.88
C GLY A 38 -5.74 -11.28 0.63
N ILE A 39 -6.60 -11.84 1.48
CA ILE A 39 -8.04 -11.70 1.30
C ILE A 39 -8.54 -10.26 1.51
N GLU A 40 -7.92 -9.49 2.42
CA GLU A 40 -8.23 -8.07 2.59
C GLU A 40 -7.82 -7.27 1.34
N ILE A 41 -6.67 -7.58 0.73
CA ILE A 41 -6.24 -6.98 -0.53
C ILE A 41 -7.26 -7.30 -1.63
N ALA A 42 -7.56 -8.59 -1.83
CA ALA A 42 -8.49 -9.07 -2.85
C ALA A 42 -9.86 -8.39 -2.73
N LYS A 43 -10.43 -8.35 -1.52
CA LYS A 43 -11.71 -7.68 -1.23
C LYS A 43 -11.69 -6.22 -1.64
N ASN A 44 -10.65 -5.47 -1.27
CA ASN A 44 -10.58 -4.04 -1.59
C ASN A 44 -10.38 -3.78 -3.09
N LEU A 45 -9.61 -4.62 -3.79
CA LEU A 45 -9.43 -4.52 -5.25
C LEU A 45 -10.72 -4.82 -6.02
N VAL A 46 -11.44 -5.89 -5.64
CA VAL A 46 -12.71 -6.25 -6.26
C VAL A 46 -13.76 -5.16 -6.03
N LEU A 47 -13.90 -4.68 -4.79
CA LEU A 47 -14.81 -3.55 -4.50
C LEU A 47 -14.36 -2.25 -5.17
N GLY A 48 -13.06 -2.10 -5.45
CA GLY A 48 -12.51 -0.97 -6.17
C GLY A 48 -12.94 -0.92 -7.64
N GLY A 49 -13.34 -2.05 -8.24
CA GLY A 49 -13.81 -2.08 -9.63
C GLY A 49 -12.68 -2.18 -10.66
N ILE A 50 -11.65 -2.99 -10.39
CA ILE A 50 -10.68 -3.37 -11.43
C ILE A 50 -11.32 -4.28 -12.49
N GLN A 51 -10.72 -4.44 -13.66
CA GLN A 51 -11.24 -5.36 -14.69
C GLN A 51 -11.23 -6.82 -14.21
N GLU A 52 -10.07 -7.27 -13.72
CA GLU A 52 -9.83 -8.68 -13.44
C GLU A 52 -8.86 -8.84 -12.27
N LEU A 53 -9.22 -9.72 -11.33
CA LEU A 53 -8.34 -10.19 -10.27
C LEU A 53 -8.00 -11.67 -10.51
N THR A 54 -6.74 -11.96 -10.82
CA THR A 54 -6.22 -13.33 -10.76
C THR A 54 -5.71 -13.61 -9.35
N ILE A 55 -6.24 -14.65 -8.70
CA ILE A 55 -5.83 -15.09 -7.37
C ILE A 55 -5.10 -16.43 -7.46
N GLN A 56 -4.00 -16.57 -6.72
CA GLN A 56 -3.22 -17.80 -6.66
C GLN A 56 -2.76 -18.09 -5.23
N ASP A 57 -3.22 -19.20 -4.67
CA ASP A 57 -2.75 -19.75 -3.39
C ASP A 57 -3.14 -21.23 -3.32
N ASN A 58 -2.15 -22.10 -3.46
CA ASN A 58 -2.34 -23.56 -3.47
C ASN A 58 -2.32 -24.15 -2.04
N THR A 59 -2.25 -23.31 -1.00
CA THR A 59 -2.29 -23.76 0.39
C THR A 59 -3.68 -24.29 0.71
N VAL A 60 -3.78 -25.52 1.20
CA VAL A 60 -5.03 -26.12 1.67
C VAL A 60 -5.54 -25.35 2.89
N CYS A 61 -6.85 -25.10 2.94
CA CYS A 61 -7.49 -24.44 4.07
C CYS A 61 -7.24 -25.18 5.38
N SER A 62 -6.94 -24.42 6.43
CA SER A 62 -6.67 -24.94 7.78
C SER A 62 -7.54 -24.23 8.82
N TYR A 63 -7.64 -24.80 10.03
CA TYR A 63 -8.38 -24.17 11.12
C TYR A 63 -7.84 -22.80 11.51
N ALA A 64 -6.53 -22.56 11.35
CA ALA A 64 -5.90 -21.27 11.61
C ALA A 64 -6.44 -20.17 10.67
N ASP A 65 -6.79 -20.53 9.43
CA ASP A 65 -7.32 -19.58 8.44
C ASP A 65 -8.67 -19.00 8.86
N LEU A 66 -9.47 -19.75 9.63
CA LEU A 66 -10.75 -19.25 10.15
C LEU A 66 -10.57 -18.04 11.07
N GLY A 67 -9.38 -17.77 11.60
CA GLY A 67 -9.14 -16.63 12.50
C GLY A 67 -8.92 -15.30 11.79
N THR A 68 -8.39 -15.34 10.57
CA THR A 68 -7.90 -14.14 9.85
C THR A 68 -8.41 -14.05 8.42
N GLN A 69 -8.86 -15.16 7.82
CA GLN A 69 -9.38 -15.26 6.46
C GLN A 69 -10.91 -15.36 6.51
N PHE A 70 -11.59 -14.27 6.19
CA PHE A 70 -13.03 -14.12 6.41
C PHE A 70 -13.95 -14.87 5.42
N PHE A 71 -13.42 -15.48 4.37
CA PHE A 71 -14.15 -16.29 3.39
C PHE A 71 -14.00 -17.80 3.57
N VAL A 72 -12.91 -18.28 4.18
CA VAL A 72 -12.76 -19.71 4.49
C VAL A 72 -13.83 -20.15 5.50
N ARG A 73 -14.44 -21.32 5.26
CA ARG A 73 -15.40 -21.98 6.16
C ARG A 73 -14.89 -23.37 6.56
N LYS A 74 -15.46 -23.94 7.63
CA LYS A 74 -15.13 -25.31 8.07
C LYS A 74 -15.36 -26.34 6.96
N ALA A 75 -16.43 -26.18 6.19
CA ALA A 75 -16.74 -27.05 5.06
C ALA A 75 -15.66 -27.04 3.96
N ASP A 76 -14.95 -25.92 3.76
CA ASP A 76 -13.85 -25.85 2.79
C ASP A 76 -12.62 -26.62 3.26
N ILE A 77 -12.36 -26.62 4.58
CA ILE A 77 -11.31 -27.43 5.22
C ILE A 77 -11.64 -28.92 5.06
N GLU A 78 -12.87 -29.31 5.37
CA GLU A 78 -13.33 -30.71 5.25
C GLU A 78 -13.32 -31.20 3.80
N ALA A 79 -13.62 -30.32 2.85
CA ALA A 79 -13.53 -30.60 1.42
C ALA A 79 -12.10 -30.57 0.85
N GLY A 80 -11.09 -30.22 1.65
CA GLY A 80 -9.70 -30.14 1.22
C GLY A 80 -9.41 -29.06 0.18
N LYS A 81 -10.23 -28.01 0.13
CA LYS A 81 -10.04 -26.90 -0.83
C LYS A 81 -8.79 -26.10 -0.50
N THR A 82 -8.19 -25.53 -1.53
CA THR A 82 -7.19 -24.47 -1.38
C THR A 82 -7.85 -23.16 -0.94
N ARG A 83 -7.07 -22.26 -0.34
CA ARG A 83 -7.55 -20.92 0.05
C ARG A 83 -8.07 -20.12 -1.14
N ALA A 84 -7.46 -20.27 -2.31
CA ALA A 84 -7.92 -19.60 -3.53
C ALA A 84 -9.27 -20.15 -4.00
N GLU A 85 -9.44 -21.47 -4.06
CA GLU A 85 -10.71 -22.12 -4.42
C GLU A 85 -11.85 -21.78 -3.46
N ALA A 86 -11.57 -21.77 -2.15
CA ALA A 86 -12.55 -21.39 -1.13
C ALA A 86 -12.98 -19.92 -1.26
N SER A 87 -12.08 -19.04 -1.71
CA SER A 87 -12.33 -17.59 -1.79
C SER A 87 -13.01 -17.14 -3.09
N LEU A 88 -12.81 -17.88 -4.18
CA LEU A 88 -13.29 -17.51 -5.52
C LEU A 88 -14.78 -17.11 -5.57
N PRO A 89 -15.75 -17.94 -5.13
CA PRO A 89 -17.17 -17.58 -5.26
C PRO A 89 -17.51 -16.33 -4.46
N HIS A 90 -16.97 -16.21 -3.24
CA HIS A 90 -17.21 -15.06 -2.38
C HIS A 90 -16.63 -13.76 -2.94
N LEU A 91 -15.45 -13.81 -3.56
CA LEU A 91 -14.85 -12.65 -4.23
C LEU A 91 -15.66 -12.26 -5.47
N ALA A 92 -16.08 -13.23 -6.29
CA ALA A 92 -16.90 -12.95 -7.47
C ALA A 92 -18.25 -12.29 -7.10
N ASP A 93 -18.84 -12.68 -5.98
CA ASP A 93 -20.11 -12.11 -5.48
C ASP A 93 -19.98 -10.66 -4.98
N LEU A 94 -18.78 -10.16 -4.68
CA LEU A 94 -18.59 -8.81 -4.16
C LEU A 94 -18.87 -7.71 -5.19
N ASN A 95 -18.56 -7.97 -6.47
CA ASN A 95 -18.70 -6.98 -7.52
C ASN A 95 -18.92 -7.65 -8.89
N PRO A 96 -20.12 -7.55 -9.50
CA PRO A 96 -20.43 -8.23 -10.75
C PRO A 96 -19.63 -7.70 -11.95
N TYR A 97 -19.00 -6.53 -11.82
CA TYR A 97 -18.19 -5.92 -12.88
C TYR A 97 -16.74 -6.42 -12.89
N VAL A 98 -16.29 -7.12 -11.83
CA VAL A 98 -14.91 -7.60 -11.71
C VAL A 98 -14.83 -9.10 -11.96
N ARG A 99 -14.03 -9.50 -12.95
CA ARG A 99 -13.77 -10.91 -13.20
C ARG A 99 -12.76 -11.44 -12.19
N VAL A 100 -13.12 -12.45 -11.41
CA VAL A 100 -12.17 -13.14 -10.51
C VAL A 100 -11.81 -14.49 -11.11
N VAL A 101 -10.51 -14.80 -11.20
CA VAL A 101 -9.98 -16.01 -11.83
C VAL A 101 -8.96 -16.69 -10.94
N LEU A 102 -8.94 -18.02 -10.97
CA LEU A 102 -7.91 -18.83 -10.33
C LEU A 102 -6.73 -19.03 -11.28
N ASP A 103 -5.52 -18.92 -10.76
CA ASP A 103 -4.34 -19.50 -11.37
C ASP A 103 -3.86 -20.69 -10.52
N ALA A 104 -3.56 -21.81 -11.16
CA ALA A 104 -3.10 -23.02 -10.48
C ALA A 104 -1.56 -23.11 -10.41
N ASN A 105 -0.84 -22.34 -11.23
CA ASN A 105 0.61 -22.38 -11.28
C ASN A 105 1.18 -21.58 -10.11
N ASP A 106 2.05 -22.22 -9.34
CA ASP A 106 2.71 -21.55 -8.23
C ASP A 106 3.86 -20.67 -8.75
N LEU A 107 3.60 -19.37 -8.89
CA LEU A 107 4.59 -18.37 -9.32
C LEU A 107 5.82 -18.34 -8.41
N THR A 108 5.73 -18.78 -7.15
CA THR A 108 6.86 -18.74 -6.22
C THR A 108 7.90 -19.81 -6.50
N THR A 109 7.59 -20.77 -7.37
CA THR A 109 8.53 -21.81 -7.81
C THR A 109 9.53 -21.33 -8.86
N ILE A 110 9.43 -20.05 -9.27
CA ILE A 110 10.34 -19.39 -10.20
C ILE A 110 11.81 -19.54 -9.80
N ARG A 111 12.68 -19.75 -10.79
CA ARG A 111 14.11 -19.99 -10.57
C ARG A 111 14.98 -19.08 -11.42
N SER A 112 16.24 -18.95 -11.02
CA SER A 112 17.27 -18.32 -11.84
C SER A 112 17.97 -19.39 -12.71
N PRO A 113 18.26 -19.11 -13.99
CA PRO A 113 18.00 -17.85 -14.71
C PRO A 113 16.53 -17.69 -15.11
N LEU A 114 16.03 -16.44 -15.18
CA LEU A 114 14.65 -16.14 -15.59
C LEU A 114 14.29 -16.67 -16.99
N THR A 115 15.30 -16.90 -17.84
CA THR A 115 15.15 -17.43 -19.21
C THR A 115 14.80 -18.92 -19.30
N ASP A 116 14.78 -19.64 -18.18
CA ASP A 116 14.39 -21.05 -18.13
C ASP A 116 13.01 -21.27 -18.79
N ALA A 117 12.89 -22.32 -19.63
CA ALA A 117 11.66 -22.64 -20.33
C ALA A 117 10.50 -22.96 -19.36
N THR A 118 10.80 -23.49 -18.17
CA THR A 118 9.81 -23.73 -17.11
C THR A 118 9.24 -22.42 -16.56
N ASN A 119 10.07 -21.38 -16.42
CA ASN A 119 9.61 -20.05 -16.02
C ASN A 119 8.66 -19.45 -17.05
N GLN A 120 8.85 -19.69 -18.35
CA GLN A 120 7.92 -19.20 -19.37
C GLN A 120 6.50 -19.73 -19.15
N ALA A 121 6.35 -20.99 -18.72
CA ALA A 121 5.04 -21.55 -18.42
C ALA A 121 4.40 -20.89 -17.19
N LEU A 122 5.17 -20.69 -16.11
CA LEU A 122 4.72 -20.02 -14.89
C LEU A 122 4.29 -18.57 -15.16
N LEU A 123 5.09 -17.83 -15.93
CA LEU A 123 4.91 -16.40 -16.16
C LEU A 123 3.84 -16.05 -17.20
N ARG A 124 3.27 -17.04 -17.91
CA ARG A 124 2.19 -16.82 -18.90
C ARG A 124 0.95 -16.17 -18.30
N SER A 125 0.69 -16.39 -17.01
CA SER A 125 -0.42 -15.78 -16.28
C SER A 125 -0.20 -14.29 -16.05
N LEU A 126 1.05 -13.85 -15.95
CA LEU A 126 1.44 -12.44 -15.84
C LEU A 126 1.61 -11.76 -17.22
N TRP A 127 2.27 -12.47 -18.15
CA TRP A 127 2.69 -11.92 -19.43
C TRP A 127 2.53 -12.92 -20.58
N LYS A 128 1.81 -12.51 -21.63
CA LYS A 128 1.64 -13.32 -22.83
C LYS A 128 2.76 -13.06 -23.84
N PHE A 129 3.75 -13.94 -23.86
CA PHE A 129 4.84 -13.89 -24.84
C PHE A 129 4.29 -13.93 -26.29
N GLY A 130 4.69 -12.97 -27.13
CA GLY A 130 4.36 -12.95 -28.56
C GLY A 130 2.97 -12.41 -28.94
N GLN A 131 2.21 -11.82 -28.01
CA GLN A 131 0.94 -11.12 -28.30
C GLN A 131 1.01 -9.65 -27.85
N SER A 132 0.05 -8.84 -28.32
CA SER A 132 -0.10 -7.42 -27.91
C SER A 132 -0.17 -7.27 -26.39
N GLU A 133 0.49 -6.23 -25.86
CA GLU A 133 0.57 -5.87 -24.43
C GLU A 133 -0.79 -5.69 -23.76
N ALA A 134 -1.86 -5.45 -24.53
CA ALA A 134 -3.22 -5.14 -24.04
C ALA A 134 -3.90 -6.26 -23.21
N ARG A 135 -3.25 -7.41 -22.97
CA ARG A 135 -3.80 -8.53 -22.20
C ARG A 135 -2.97 -8.94 -20.98
N SER A 136 -1.85 -8.27 -20.71
CA SER A 136 -0.98 -8.58 -19.57
C SER A 136 -1.57 -8.06 -18.26
N VAL A 137 -1.03 -8.54 -17.15
CA VAL A 137 -1.29 -8.02 -15.81
C VAL A 137 -0.58 -6.68 -15.65
N GLN A 138 -1.27 -5.66 -15.14
CA GLN A 138 -0.66 -4.34 -14.88
C GLN A 138 0.00 -4.28 -13.50
N CYS A 139 -0.47 -5.05 -12.52
CA CYS A 139 0.11 -5.08 -11.17
C CYS A 139 0.21 -6.51 -10.60
N LEU A 140 1.39 -6.88 -10.11
CA LEU A 140 1.65 -8.08 -9.34
C LEU A 140 1.78 -7.73 -7.86
N ILE A 141 0.97 -8.39 -7.03
CA ILE A 141 1.01 -8.27 -5.57
C ILE A 141 1.40 -9.63 -4.98
N LEU A 142 2.45 -9.64 -4.18
CA LEU A 142 2.95 -10.84 -3.50
C LEU A 142 2.76 -10.73 -1.99
N THR A 143 2.11 -11.75 -1.42
CA THR A 143 2.07 -12.00 0.03
C THR A 143 2.64 -13.38 0.32
N HIS A 144 3.21 -13.58 1.51
CA HIS A 144 3.80 -14.84 1.97
C HIS A 144 4.86 -15.46 1.04
N CYS A 145 5.44 -14.66 0.15
CA CYS A 145 6.46 -15.09 -0.81
C CYS A 145 7.88 -14.97 -0.23
N SER A 146 8.78 -15.88 -0.62
CA SER A 146 10.19 -15.76 -0.23
C SER A 146 10.85 -14.56 -0.90
N LEU A 147 11.79 -13.89 -0.21
CA LEU A 147 12.54 -12.78 -0.81
C LEU A 147 13.29 -13.17 -2.09
N HIS A 148 13.73 -14.43 -2.20
CA HIS A 148 14.37 -14.94 -3.42
C HIS A 148 13.41 -14.90 -4.62
N ALA A 149 12.26 -15.55 -4.50
CA ALA A 149 11.25 -15.57 -5.56
C ALA A 149 10.69 -14.17 -5.84
N ALA A 150 10.42 -13.39 -4.79
CA ALA A 150 9.95 -12.00 -4.91
C ALA A 150 10.96 -11.13 -5.67
N THR A 151 12.27 -11.29 -5.44
CA THR A 151 13.31 -10.55 -6.17
C THR A 151 13.33 -10.92 -7.65
N LEU A 152 13.24 -12.22 -7.97
CA LEU A 152 13.18 -12.68 -9.37
C LEU A 152 11.93 -12.16 -10.09
N LEU A 153 10.77 -12.22 -9.43
CA LEU A 153 9.51 -11.69 -9.96
C LEU A 153 9.55 -10.17 -10.11
N ASN A 154 10.16 -9.44 -9.18
CA ASN A 154 10.33 -7.99 -9.30
C ASN A 154 11.19 -7.61 -10.52
N LEU A 155 12.30 -8.32 -10.75
CA LEU A 155 13.14 -8.11 -11.94
C LEU A 155 12.37 -8.42 -13.24
N PHE A 156 11.58 -9.48 -13.25
CA PHE A 156 10.69 -9.79 -14.38
C PHE A 156 9.66 -8.67 -14.61
N CYS A 157 9.00 -8.21 -13.55
CA CYS A 157 8.01 -7.14 -13.62
C CYS A 157 8.61 -5.85 -14.21
N ARG A 158 9.85 -5.49 -13.83
CA ARG A 158 10.59 -4.36 -14.39
C ARG A 158 10.79 -4.45 -15.90
N GLN A 159 11.13 -5.62 -16.41
CA GLN A 159 11.36 -5.84 -17.85
C GLN A 159 10.07 -5.68 -18.68
N HIS A 160 8.91 -5.89 -18.05
CA HIS A 160 7.60 -5.91 -18.70
C HIS A 160 6.68 -4.77 -18.26
N ASN A 161 7.21 -3.76 -17.57
CA ASN A 161 6.46 -2.61 -17.03
C ASN A 161 5.24 -3.02 -16.18
N ILE A 162 5.34 -4.13 -15.46
CA ILE A 162 4.35 -4.58 -14.49
C ILE A 162 4.68 -3.91 -13.15
N ARG A 163 3.69 -3.31 -12.51
CA ARG A 163 3.85 -2.69 -11.19
C ARG A 163 3.95 -3.78 -10.13
N PHE A 164 4.82 -3.61 -9.15
CA PHE A 164 5.12 -4.65 -8.17
C PHE A 164 4.84 -4.16 -6.75
N ILE A 165 4.14 -4.99 -5.97
CA ILE A 165 3.92 -4.78 -4.54
C ILE A 165 4.27 -6.07 -3.79
N TYR A 166 5.03 -5.93 -2.71
CA TYR A 166 5.32 -7.03 -1.78
C TYR A 166 4.91 -6.62 -0.38
N THR A 167 4.08 -7.43 0.29
CA THR A 167 3.57 -7.09 1.63
C THR A 167 3.28 -8.35 2.44
N ASP A 168 3.61 -8.30 3.72
CA ASP A 168 3.42 -9.39 4.65
C ASP A 168 3.14 -8.88 6.07
N VAL A 169 2.50 -9.74 6.86
CA VAL A 169 2.31 -9.55 8.31
C VAL A 169 2.93 -10.75 9.05
N TYR A 170 3.82 -10.45 9.98
CA TYR A 170 4.53 -11.39 10.85
C TYR A 170 4.20 -11.06 12.31
N GLY A 171 3.22 -11.75 12.90
CA GLY A 171 2.78 -11.46 14.26
C GLY A 171 2.13 -10.09 14.37
N VAL A 172 2.86 -9.17 14.99
CA VAL A 172 2.49 -7.78 15.24
C VAL A 172 3.26 -6.78 14.36
N LEU A 173 4.12 -7.27 13.47
CA LEU A 173 4.88 -6.47 12.51
C LEU A 173 4.28 -6.68 11.12
N GLY A 174 4.07 -5.60 10.36
CA GLY A 174 3.77 -5.70 8.95
C GLY A 174 4.68 -4.80 8.11
N ASN A 175 4.81 -5.17 6.84
CA ASN A 175 5.57 -4.43 5.85
C ASN A 175 4.76 -4.23 4.57
N LEU A 176 5.19 -3.26 3.78
CA LEU A 176 4.76 -3.07 2.40
C LEU A 176 5.90 -2.46 1.60
N PHE A 177 6.11 -2.96 0.39
CA PHE A 177 7.09 -2.50 -0.57
C PHE A 177 6.41 -2.21 -1.90
N CYS A 178 6.64 -1.02 -2.46
CA CYS A 178 6.16 -0.62 -3.78
C CYS A 178 7.33 -0.44 -4.75
N ASP A 179 7.19 -1.01 -5.93
CA ASP A 179 8.06 -0.75 -7.07
C ASP A 179 7.23 -0.58 -8.35
N PHE A 180 7.04 0.68 -8.75
CA PHE A 180 6.28 1.02 -9.95
C PHE A 180 7.17 1.36 -11.15
N GLY A 181 8.44 0.91 -11.15
CA GLY A 181 9.34 1.10 -12.28
C GLY A 181 10.18 2.39 -12.22
N PRO A 182 11.12 2.55 -13.16
CA PRO A 182 12.11 3.63 -13.11
C PRO A 182 11.55 4.99 -13.54
N ASP A 183 10.39 5.01 -14.20
CA ASP A 183 9.71 6.22 -14.65
C ASP A 183 8.19 6.04 -14.49
N PHE A 184 7.68 6.43 -13.33
CA PHE A 184 6.26 6.41 -13.01
C PHE A 184 5.67 7.82 -13.03
N LEU A 185 4.65 8.03 -13.87
CA LEU A 185 3.93 9.29 -13.97
C LEU A 185 2.78 9.34 -12.96
N ILE A 186 2.84 10.33 -12.07
CA ILE A 186 1.79 10.69 -11.11
C ILE A 186 1.08 11.90 -11.70
N THR A 187 -0.19 11.77 -12.06
CA THR A 187 -0.97 12.85 -12.67
C THR A 187 -1.60 13.77 -11.64
N ASP A 188 -1.90 13.24 -10.46
CA ASP A 188 -2.53 13.97 -9.37
C ASP A 188 -1.89 13.54 -8.04
N PRO A 189 -0.90 14.27 -7.52
CA PRO A 189 -0.09 13.82 -6.39
C PRO A 189 -0.82 13.81 -5.04
N ASP A 190 -1.76 14.72 -4.81
CA ASP A 190 -2.45 14.91 -3.52
C ASP A 190 -3.96 14.66 -3.59
N GLY A 191 -4.55 14.67 -4.79
CA GLY A 191 -5.99 14.55 -5.03
C GLY A 191 -6.80 15.74 -4.50
N GLU A 192 -6.13 16.85 -4.23
CA GLU A 192 -6.81 18.10 -3.88
C GLU A 192 -7.31 18.78 -5.16
N PRO A 193 -8.54 19.32 -5.16
CA PRO A 193 -9.05 20.02 -6.32
C PRO A 193 -8.18 21.25 -6.65
N ALA A 194 -8.04 21.54 -7.94
CA ALA A 194 -7.33 22.72 -8.41
C ALA A 194 -7.88 23.99 -7.75
N LYS A 195 -6.99 24.74 -7.08
CA LYS A 195 -7.36 25.96 -6.36
C LYS A 195 -7.69 27.10 -7.33
N GLU A 196 -8.73 27.85 -7.03
CA GLU A 196 -9.18 29.01 -7.82
C GLU A 196 -9.21 30.27 -6.94
N PHE A 197 -8.77 31.40 -7.49
CA PHE A 197 -8.87 32.70 -6.83
C PHE A 197 -9.20 33.82 -7.82
N PHE A 198 -9.90 34.85 -7.33
CA PHE A 198 -10.23 36.04 -8.11
C PHE A 198 -9.15 37.10 -7.92
N ILE A 199 -8.78 37.76 -9.00
CA ILE A 199 -7.75 38.81 -9.01
C ILE A 199 -8.41 40.13 -8.62
N GLY A 200 -7.86 40.77 -7.59
CA GLY A 200 -8.23 42.12 -7.20
C GLY A 200 -7.40 43.17 -7.93
N HIS A 201 -6.08 42.94 -7.98
CA HIS A 201 -5.15 43.89 -8.59
C HIS A 201 -3.90 43.19 -9.11
N ILE A 202 -3.30 43.73 -10.17
CA ILE A 202 -1.98 43.33 -10.67
C ILE A 202 -1.11 44.58 -10.77
N GLU A 203 0.04 44.56 -10.10
CA GLU A 203 1.01 45.67 -10.06
C GLU A 203 2.35 45.21 -10.65
N LYS A 204 2.92 46.00 -11.56
CA LYS A 204 4.26 45.75 -12.12
C LYS A 204 5.33 46.11 -11.09
N ARG A 205 6.18 45.16 -10.72
CA ARG A 205 7.37 45.38 -9.87
C ARG A 205 8.64 45.30 -10.71
N GLY A 206 9.06 46.45 -11.24
CA GLY A 206 10.20 46.51 -12.16
C GLY A 206 9.89 45.82 -13.50
N SER A 207 10.95 45.43 -14.24
CA SER A 207 10.84 44.87 -15.59
C SER A 207 10.61 43.34 -15.63
N GLY A 208 10.63 42.64 -14.49
CA GLY A 208 10.65 41.17 -14.45
C GLY A 208 9.61 40.49 -13.55
N GLU A 209 8.81 41.24 -12.79
CA GLU A 209 7.88 40.65 -11.81
C GLU A 209 6.52 41.35 -11.82
N LEU A 210 5.46 40.57 -11.60
CA LEU A 210 4.13 41.08 -11.31
C LEU A 210 3.70 40.65 -9.91
N LEU A 211 3.24 41.61 -9.12
CA LEU A 211 2.53 41.37 -7.87
C LEU A 211 1.05 41.20 -8.17
N VAL A 212 0.52 40.01 -7.88
CA VAL A 212 -0.91 39.68 -8.02
C VAL A 212 -1.54 39.68 -6.63
N LYS A 213 -2.56 40.53 -6.44
CA LYS A 213 -3.34 40.61 -5.21
C LYS A 213 -4.70 39.95 -5.40
N VAL A 214 -5.08 39.09 -4.47
CA VAL A 214 -6.38 38.43 -4.44
C VAL A 214 -7.49 39.46 -4.15
N TYR A 215 -8.68 39.26 -4.71
CA TYR A 215 -9.83 40.13 -4.52
C TYR A 215 -10.41 40.04 -3.10
N GLY A 216 -10.54 41.19 -2.44
CA GLY A 216 -11.12 41.32 -1.10
C GLY A 216 -10.32 40.58 -0.03
N ASP A 217 -11.01 40.11 1.03
CA ASP A 217 -10.38 39.39 2.15
C ASP A 217 -10.24 37.87 1.90
N ARG A 218 -10.22 37.45 0.63
CA ARG A 218 -10.10 36.04 0.25
C ARG A 218 -8.64 35.60 0.21
N ARG A 219 -8.42 34.28 0.26
CA ARG A 219 -7.09 33.67 0.18
C ARG A 219 -6.95 32.85 -1.10
N HIS A 220 -5.74 32.75 -1.62
CA HIS A 220 -5.45 31.93 -2.82
C HIS A 220 -5.22 30.44 -2.48
N HIS A 221 -4.84 30.11 -1.24
CA HIS A 221 -4.52 28.74 -0.77
C HIS A 221 -3.37 28.00 -1.51
N LEU A 222 -2.74 28.63 -2.49
CA LEU A 222 -1.53 28.16 -3.17
C LEU A 222 -0.29 28.15 -2.26
N GLU A 223 0.71 27.37 -2.67
CA GLU A 223 2.06 27.31 -2.09
C GLU A 223 3.09 27.74 -3.15
N THR A 224 4.27 28.18 -2.70
CA THR A 224 5.37 28.56 -3.60
C THR A 224 5.79 27.39 -4.47
N GLY A 225 5.92 27.62 -5.78
CA GLY A 225 6.21 26.59 -6.78
C GLY A 225 4.97 26.02 -7.47
N HIS A 226 3.76 26.30 -6.97
CA HIS A 226 2.54 25.97 -7.72
C HIS A 226 2.47 26.76 -9.04
N VAL A 227 1.80 26.19 -10.02
CA VAL A 227 1.58 26.84 -11.31
C VAL A 227 0.14 27.27 -11.45
N VAL A 228 -0.09 28.48 -11.95
CA VAL A 228 -1.42 29.04 -12.19
C VAL A 228 -1.58 29.46 -13.64
N GLN A 229 -2.76 29.24 -14.20
CA GLN A 229 -3.19 29.82 -15.47
C GLN A 229 -4.14 30.98 -15.20
N PHE A 230 -3.90 32.11 -15.86
CA PHE A 230 -4.81 33.26 -15.78
C PHE A 230 -5.87 33.24 -16.88
N ARG A 231 -7.08 33.68 -16.54
CA ARG A 231 -8.22 33.85 -17.46
C ARG A 231 -8.95 35.14 -17.13
N GLU A 232 -9.61 35.70 -18.14
CA GLU A 232 -10.50 36.87 -17.98
C GLU A 232 -9.83 38.10 -17.34
N VAL A 233 -8.50 38.23 -17.46
CA VAL A 233 -7.76 39.40 -17.01
C VAL A 233 -8.02 40.55 -17.99
N CYS A 234 -8.60 41.65 -17.52
CA CYS A 234 -8.85 42.83 -18.33
C CYS A 234 -7.68 43.83 -18.26
N GLY A 235 -7.41 44.47 -19.40
CA GLY A 235 -6.34 45.46 -19.53
C GLY A 235 -4.95 44.85 -19.71
N MET A 236 -4.66 43.71 -19.07
CA MET A 236 -3.40 42.96 -19.23
C MET A 236 -3.69 41.58 -19.84
N THR A 237 -4.24 41.58 -21.06
CA THR A 237 -4.80 40.39 -21.72
C THR A 237 -3.75 39.37 -22.15
N GLU A 238 -2.49 39.77 -22.25
CA GLU A 238 -1.35 38.94 -22.63
C GLU A 238 -1.09 37.82 -21.61
N LEU A 239 -1.60 37.95 -20.38
CA LEU A 239 -1.55 36.91 -19.35
C LEU A 239 -2.56 35.78 -19.59
N ASN A 240 -3.65 36.04 -20.32
CA ASN A 240 -4.73 35.07 -20.47
C ASN A 240 -4.27 33.82 -21.24
N GLY A 241 -4.56 32.65 -20.67
CA GLY A 241 -4.17 31.35 -21.23
C GLY A 241 -2.72 30.93 -20.93
N ARG A 242 -1.86 31.85 -20.46
CA ARG A 242 -0.48 31.54 -20.06
C ARG A 242 -0.43 31.00 -18.64
N THR A 243 0.60 30.20 -18.36
CA THR A 243 0.84 29.57 -17.06
C THR A 243 2.11 30.14 -16.43
N PHE A 244 2.06 30.36 -15.12
CA PHE A 244 3.16 30.95 -14.35
C PHE A 244 3.37 30.18 -13.05
N ALA A 245 4.64 29.95 -12.68
CA ALA A 245 4.98 29.52 -11.33
C ALA A 245 4.77 30.69 -10.36
N VAL A 246 4.20 30.43 -9.20
CA VAL A 246 3.93 31.45 -8.18
C VAL A 246 4.93 31.40 -7.05
N CYS A 247 5.32 32.56 -6.56
CA CYS A 247 5.97 32.73 -5.27
C CYS A 247 4.98 33.37 -4.29
N VAL A 248 4.63 32.67 -3.21
CA VAL A 248 3.66 33.14 -2.23
C VAL A 248 4.32 34.12 -1.27
N LEU A 249 3.80 35.35 -1.20
CA LEU A 249 4.27 36.37 -0.27
C LEU A 249 3.43 36.40 1.02
N SER A 250 2.11 36.30 0.85
CA SER A 250 1.14 36.30 1.94
C SER A 250 -0.12 35.57 1.48
N PRO A 251 -1.09 35.24 2.36
CA PRO A 251 -2.31 34.53 1.95
C PRO A 251 -3.15 35.21 0.85
N SER A 252 -2.90 36.49 0.56
CA SER A 252 -3.61 37.30 -0.45
C SER A 252 -2.69 37.87 -1.54
N GLU A 253 -1.39 37.58 -1.52
CA GLU A 253 -0.42 38.18 -2.44
C GLU A 253 0.55 37.14 -3.01
N LEU A 254 0.71 37.18 -4.33
CA LEU A 254 1.55 36.29 -5.11
C LEU A 254 2.49 37.11 -5.99
N LEU A 255 3.70 36.60 -6.23
CA LEU A 255 4.58 37.07 -7.29
C LEU A 255 4.61 36.05 -8.43
N ILE A 256 4.66 36.57 -9.66
CA ILE A 256 4.98 35.80 -10.85
C ILE A 256 6.12 36.49 -11.61
N GLU A 257 7.05 35.68 -12.10
CA GLU A 257 8.17 36.15 -12.92
C GLU A 257 7.73 36.20 -14.39
N VAL A 258 7.76 37.39 -14.97
CA VAL A 258 7.43 37.64 -16.37
C VAL A 258 7.96 39.00 -16.79
N GLU A 259 8.49 39.10 -18.01
CA GLU A 259 8.87 40.39 -18.59
C GLU A 259 7.66 41.32 -18.66
N THR A 260 7.76 42.49 -18.04
CA THR A 260 6.62 43.40 -17.86
C THR A 260 6.56 44.52 -18.90
N ASP A 261 7.63 44.70 -19.69
CA ASP A 261 7.78 45.84 -20.61
C ASP A 261 6.72 45.83 -21.72
N GLU A 262 6.39 44.65 -22.25
CA GLU A 262 5.38 44.48 -23.30
C GLU A 262 3.95 44.29 -22.77
N LEU A 263 3.77 44.20 -21.44
CA LEU A 263 2.46 43.94 -20.85
C LEU A 263 1.62 45.22 -20.77
N SER A 264 0.36 45.15 -21.17
CA SER A 264 -0.56 46.26 -21.01
C SER A 264 -0.92 46.51 -19.53
N GLN A 265 -1.48 47.68 -19.22
CA GLN A 265 -1.85 48.00 -17.83
C GLN A 265 -3.13 47.26 -17.41
N TYR A 266 -3.10 46.63 -16.24
CA TYR A 266 -4.27 45.96 -15.66
C TYR A 266 -5.40 46.97 -15.38
N THR A 267 -6.62 46.62 -15.80
CA THR A 267 -7.81 47.47 -15.61
C THR A 267 -8.89 46.84 -14.72
N GLY A 268 -8.89 45.51 -14.54
CA GLY A 268 -9.85 44.83 -13.67
C GLY A 268 -10.03 43.35 -13.96
N GLY A 269 -10.80 42.68 -13.10
CA GLY A 269 -11.20 41.29 -13.29
C GLY A 269 -10.05 40.28 -13.27
N GLY A 270 -10.37 39.04 -13.63
CA GLY A 270 -9.40 37.97 -13.77
C GLY A 270 -9.56 36.87 -12.72
N ILE A 271 -9.24 35.66 -13.17
CA ILE A 271 -9.29 34.42 -12.40
C ILE A 271 -7.92 33.76 -12.53
N GLY A 272 -7.34 33.35 -11.40
CA GLY A 272 -6.19 32.46 -11.35
C GLY A 272 -6.65 31.04 -11.03
N LEU A 273 -6.36 30.09 -11.90
CA LEU A 273 -6.66 28.67 -11.73
C LEU A 273 -5.36 27.88 -11.58
N GLN A 274 -5.22 27.11 -10.50
CA GLN A 274 -4.08 26.22 -10.32
C GLN A 274 -4.05 25.15 -11.40
N ILE A 275 -2.88 24.91 -11.97
CA ILE A 275 -2.61 23.75 -12.82
C ILE A 275 -1.86 22.73 -11.97
N ILE A 276 -2.48 21.58 -11.73
CA ILE A 276 -1.84 20.45 -11.04
C ILE A 276 -0.75 19.92 -11.97
N GLN A 277 0.50 19.96 -11.51
CA GLN A 277 1.63 19.51 -12.30
C GLN A 277 1.86 18.01 -12.10
N PRO A 278 1.88 17.21 -13.19
CA PRO A 278 2.26 15.81 -13.10
C PRO A 278 3.69 15.65 -12.59
N GLN A 279 3.91 14.68 -11.72
CA GLN A 279 5.21 14.36 -11.15
C GLN A 279 5.72 13.03 -11.68
N ARG A 280 7.01 12.95 -12.02
CA ARG A 280 7.66 11.67 -12.35
C ARG A 280 8.42 11.16 -11.13
N ARG A 281 8.23 9.89 -10.82
CA ARG A 281 8.92 9.21 -9.72
C ARG A 281 9.68 7.99 -10.23
N SER A 282 10.90 7.83 -9.75
CA SER A 282 11.75 6.67 -10.04
C SER A 282 11.85 5.76 -8.83
N PHE A 283 11.47 4.49 -9.00
CA PHE A 283 11.59 3.47 -7.98
C PHE A 283 12.88 2.67 -8.18
N LYS A 284 13.44 2.15 -7.08
CA LYS A 284 14.56 1.19 -7.10
C LYS A 284 14.03 -0.25 -7.00
N THR A 285 14.81 -1.20 -7.49
CA THR A 285 14.41 -2.62 -7.46
C THR A 285 14.38 -3.15 -6.03
N LEU A 286 13.63 -4.23 -5.81
CA LEU A 286 13.62 -4.92 -4.51
C LEU A 286 15.04 -5.28 -4.06
N LEU A 287 15.89 -5.77 -4.98
CA LEU A 287 17.27 -6.15 -4.67
C LEU A 287 18.10 -4.98 -4.13
N GLU A 288 18.00 -3.81 -4.75
CA GLU A 288 18.69 -2.61 -4.28
C GLU A 288 18.16 -2.16 -2.91
N GLN A 289 16.84 -2.27 -2.71
CA GLN A 289 16.16 -1.82 -1.51
C GLN A 289 16.32 -2.75 -0.31
N LEU A 290 16.63 -4.02 -0.52
CA LEU A 290 17.05 -4.92 0.57
C LEU A 290 18.44 -4.54 1.12
N ARG A 291 19.25 -3.80 0.35
CA ARG A 291 20.59 -3.33 0.77
C ARG A 291 20.56 -1.91 1.32
N GLN A 292 19.84 -1.02 0.65
CA GLN A 292 19.75 0.40 0.99
C GLN A 292 18.28 0.85 0.93
N PRO A 293 17.50 0.58 1.99
CA PRO A 293 16.07 0.83 1.98
C PRO A 293 15.75 2.32 2.04
N THR A 294 14.74 2.74 1.28
CA THR A 294 14.06 4.02 1.48
C THR A 294 12.75 3.75 2.20
N ILE A 295 12.69 4.20 3.46
CA ILE A 295 11.60 3.86 4.39
C ILE A 295 10.76 5.10 4.66
N VAL A 296 9.44 4.93 4.55
CA VAL A 296 8.46 5.95 4.91
C VAL A 296 8.34 6.01 6.43
N THR A 297 8.56 7.20 7.00
CA THR A 297 8.39 7.43 8.44
C THR A 297 6.91 7.43 8.80
N THR A 298 6.49 6.48 9.63
CA THR A 298 5.10 6.35 10.10
C THR A 298 4.84 7.04 11.43
N ASP A 299 5.86 7.14 12.28
CA ASP A 299 5.82 7.83 13.57
C ASP A 299 6.95 8.86 13.62
N LEU A 300 6.58 10.14 13.57
CA LEU A 300 7.53 11.25 13.61
C LEU A 300 8.26 11.36 14.95
N SER A 301 7.75 10.73 16.02
CA SER A 301 8.44 10.65 17.30
C SER A 301 9.57 9.63 17.31
N ARG A 302 9.59 8.71 16.32
CA ARG A 302 10.59 7.64 16.19
C ARG A 302 11.02 7.46 14.72
N PRO A 303 11.66 8.48 14.11
CA PRO A 303 11.96 8.49 12.68
C PRO A 303 12.86 7.32 12.23
N ASP A 304 13.73 6.83 13.11
CA ASP A 304 14.69 5.77 12.81
C ASP A 304 14.15 4.34 13.05
N GLU A 305 12.97 4.20 13.66
CA GLU A 305 12.40 2.88 14.02
C GLU A 305 12.16 2.00 12.78
N GLY A 306 11.84 2.61 11.63
CA GLY A 306 11.67 1.91 10.37
C GLY A 306 12.90 1.09 9.96
N ILE A 307 14.11 1.60 10.22
CA ILE A 307 15.37 0.90 9.91
C ILE A 307 15.49 -0.35 10.78
N LEU A 308 15.18 -0.24 12.08
CA LEU A 308 15.18 -1.38 12.99
C LEU A 308 14.19 -2.46 12.53
N LEU A 309 12.97 -2.07 12.15
CA LEU A 309 11.95 -2.98 11.65
C LEU A 309 12.36 -3.66 10.34
N HIS A 310 13.04 -2.95 9.44
CA HIS A 310 13.63 -3.54 8.24
C HIS A 310 14.63 -4.64 8.59
N HIS A 311 15.53 -4.41 9.56
CA HIS A 311 16.50 -5.42 10.01
C HIS A 311 15.82 -6.62 10.68
N VAL A 312 14.78 -6.40 11.50
CA VAL A 312 13.97 -7.49 12.07
C VAL A 312 13.35 -8.34 10.97
N PHE A 313 12.75 -7.70 9.96
CA PHE A 313 12.17 -8.39 8.80
C PHE A 313 13.22 -9.20 8.03
N LEU A 314 14.36 -8.61 7.68
CA LEU A 314 15.44 -9.33 7.00
C LEU A 314 15.94 -10.53 7.82
N THR A 315 16.05 -10.37 9.13
CA THR A 315 16.43 -11.46 10.04
C THR A 315 15.39 -12.57 10.05
N LEU A 316 14.09 -12.24 10.08
CA LEU A 316 13.02 -13.24 9.96
C LEU A 316 13.10 -14.00 8.63
N MET A 317 13.45 -13.31 7.53
CA MET A 317 13.59 -13.94 6.22
C MET A 317 14.81 -14.86 6.15
N LYS A 318 15.96 -14.42 6.69
CA LYS A 318 17.17 -15.26 6.83
C LYS A 318 16.90 -16.49 7.69
N PHE A 319 16.25 -16.30 8.84
CA PHE A 319 15.84 -17.40 9.72
C PHE A 319 14.91 -18.38 9.00
N LYS A 320 13.86 -17.90 8.30
CA LYS A 320 12.94 -18.74 7.52
C LYS A 320 13.67 -19.52 6.42
N HIS A 321 14.65 -18.90 5.77
CA HIS A 321 15.43 -19.55 4.72
C HIS A 321 16.30 -20.70 5.24
N GLU A 322 17.00 -20.47 6.35
CA GLU A 322 17.96 -21.42 6.93
C GLU A 322 17.24 -22.53 7.73
N GLU A 323 16.28 -22.17 8.57
CA GLU A 323 15.57 -23.10 9.47
C GLU A 323 14.30 -23.71 8.83
N LYS A 324 13.93 -23.25 7.62
CA LYS A 324 12.69 -23.64 6.89
C LYS A 324 11.38 -23.30 7.60
N ARG A 325 11.43 -22.49 8.64
CA ARG A 325 10.29 -22.02 9.45
C ARG A 325 10.64 -20.69 10.11
N LEU A 326 9.64 -19.95 10.57
CA LEU A 326 9.86 -18.81 11.47
C LEU A 326 10.22 -19.26 12.89
N PRO A 327 10.74 -18.37 13.77
CA PRO A 327 10.93 -18.67 15.19
C PRO A 327 9.65 -19.23 15.83
N LYS A 328 9.77 -20.29 16.62
CA LYS A 328 8.63 -20.86 17.34
C LYS A 328 8.08 -19.82 18.33
N PRO A 329 6.75 -19.74 18.50
CA PRO A 329 6.14 -18.85 19.47
C PRO A 329 6.74 -19.00 20.86
N TRP A 330 7.14 -17.87 21.46
CA TRP A 330 7.61 -17.77 22.84
C TRP A 330 8.78 -18.71 23.18
N CYS A 331 9.61 -19.04 22.19
CA CYS A 331 10.70 -20.00 22.31
C CYS A 331 12.06 -19.31 22.45
N GLU A 332 12.66 -19.37 23.64
CA GLU A 332 13.95 -18.75 23.92
C GLU A 332 15.12 -19.35 23.14
N SER A 333 15.11 -20.65 22.87
CA SER A 333 16.18 -21.27 22.07
C SER A 333 16.18 -20.76 20.62
N ASP A 334 14.99 -20.56 20.05
CA ASP A 334 14.83 -19.98 18.73
C ASP A 334 15.15 -18.49 18.72
N TYR A 335 14.82 -17.76 19.80
CA TYR A 335 15.25 -16.38 19.93
C TYR A 335 16.78 -16.26 19.99
N LYS A 336 17.49 -17.17 20.66
CA LYS A 336 18.96 -17.18 20.64
C LYS A 336 19.50 -17.32 19.21
N LEU A 337 18.97 -18.28 18.44
CA LEU A 337 19.30 -18.46 17.02
C LEU A 337 18.97 -17.21 16.19
N PHE A 338 17.82 -16.59 16.42
CA PHE A 338 17.41 -15.34 15.77
C PHE A 338 18.37 -14.19 16.12
N SER A 339 18.75 -14.06 17.39
CA SER A 339 19.62 -12.98 17.89
C SER A 339 21.03 -13.05 17.29
N THR A 340 21.59 -14.26 17.09
CA THR A 340 22.86 -14.44 16.36
C THR A 340 22.75 -13.92 14.93
N LYS A 341 21.69 -14.29 14.20
CA LYS A 341 21.46 -13.84 12.82
C LYS A 341 21.18 -12.33 12.74
N PHE A 342 20.51 -11.76 13.75
CA PHE A 342 20.28 -10.32 13.86
C PHE A 342 21.59 -9.57 14.05
N GLU A 343 22.48 -10.07 14.91
CA GLU A 343 23.79 -9.46 15.15
C GLU A 343 24.70 -9.51 13.91
N GLU A 344 24.67 -10.61 13.15
CA GLU A 344 25.37 -10.71 11.85
C GLU A 344 24.91 -9.60 10.87
N LEU A 345 23.61 -9.36 10.76
CA LEU A 345 23.06 -8.32 9.88
C LEU A 345 23.30 -6.91 10.42
N ARG A 346 23.32 -6.74 11.74
CA ARG A 346 23.61 -5.46 12.38
C ARG A 346 25.05 -5.01 12.14
N GLN A 347 26.02 -5.93 12.11
CA GLN A 347 27.44 -5.60 11.88
C GLN A 347 27.72 -4.94 10.53
N VAL A 348 26.87 -5.17 9.53
CA VAL A 348 26.97 -4.55 8.20
C VAL A 348 26.08 -3.31 8.05
N SER A 349 25.32 -2.97 9.09
CA SER A 349 24.44 -1.80 9.11
C SER A 349 25.21 -0.54 9.49
N PRO A 350 24.98 0.60 8.81
CA PRO A 350 25.56 1.88 9.23
C PRO A 350 24.88 2.49 10.47
N HIS A 351 23.77 1.90 10.95
CA HIS A 351 22.99 2.42 12.07
C HIS A 351 23.26 1.68 13.38
N ASP A 352 23.29 2.39 14.50
CA ASP A 352 23.42 1.77 15.82
C ASP A 352 22.08 1.19 16.28
N LEU A 353 21.92 -0.11 16.07
CA LEU A 353 20.73 -0.88 16.46
C LEU A 353 20.94 -1.71 17.74
N GLY A 354 21.93 -1.33 18.57
CA GLY A 354 22.43 -2.13 19.68
C GLY A 354 21.92 -1.81 21.07
N SER A 355 21.10 -0.78 21.23
CA SER A 355 20.67 -0.36 22.57
C SER A 355 19.86 -1.48 23.27
N PRO A 356 19.93 -1.60 24.60
CA PRO A 356 19.16 -2.59 25.35
C PRO A 356 17.66 -2.53 25.08
N GLU A 357 17.12 -1.33 24.85
CA GLU A 357 15.72 -1.09 24.50
C GLU A 357 15.39 -1.66 23.11
N CYS A 358 16.25 -1.43 22.12
CA CYS A 358 16.12 -1.99 20.77
C CYS A 358 16.14 -3.52 20.80
N LEU A 359 17.10 -4.13 21.52
CA LEU A 359 17.20 -5.59 21.62
C LEU A 359 15.99 -6.20 22.34
N THR A 360 15.47 -5.53 23.36
CA THR A 360 14.23 -5.95 24.04
C THR A 360 13.04 -5.90 23.10
N PHE A 361 12.93 -4.85 22.29
CA PHE A 361 11.89 -4.69 21.28
C PHE A 361 12.00 -5.77 20.18
N VAL A 362 13.19 -5.99 19.64
CA VAL A 362 13.50 -7.04 18.65
C VAL A 362 13.11 -8.42 19.16
N ARG A 363 13.46 -8.75 20.42
CA ARG A 363 13.05 -9.99 21.07
C ARG A 363 11.54 -10.17 21.05
N ARG A 364 10.81 -9.14 21.46
CA ARG A 364 9.35 -9.19 21.56
C ARG A 364 8.71 -9.45 20.20
N LEU A 365 9.19 -8.82 19.12
CA LEU A 365 8.73 -9.08 17.76
C LEU A 365 9.05 -10.50 17.29
N ALA A 366 10.27 -10.99 17.53
CA ALA A 366 10.71 -12.32 17.10
C ALA A 366 9.87 -13.43 17.73
N LEU A 367 9.61 -13.34 19.04
CA LEU A 367 8.86 -14.35 19.82
C LEU A 367 7.40 -14.53 19.37
N VAL A 368 6.81 -13.54 18.69
CA VAL A 368 5.42 -13.59 18.22
C VAL A 368 5.29 -13.64 16.70
N SER A 369 6.41 -13.76 15.97
CA SER A 369 6.46 -13.63 14.51
C SER A 369 5.62 -14.64 13.71
N GLN A 370 5.30 -15.81 14.30
CA GLN A 370 4.37 -16.79 13.72
C GLN A 370 2.89 -16.46 13.94
N GLY A 371 2.58 -15.49 14.79
CA GLY A 371 1.22 -15.06 15.03
C GLY A 371 0.65 -14.21 13.90
N GLN A 372 -0.59 -13.77 14.06
CA GLN A 372 -1.23 -12.86 13.12
C GLN A 372 -2.31 -12.05 13.83
N VAL A 373 -2.28 -10.73 13.63
CA VAL A 373 -3.32 -9.82 14.13
C VAL A 373 -4.28 -9.45 12.99
N PRO A 374 -5.57 -9.83 13.04
CA PRO A 374 -6.54 -9.52 11.99
C PRO A 374 -6.64 -8.02 11.68
N ALA A 375 -6.53 -7.16 12.70
CA ALA A 375 -6.54 -5.72 12.52
C ALA A 375 -5.36 -5.22 11.66
N LEU A 376 -4.17 -5.80 11.84
CA LEU A 376 -2.97 -5.44 11.07
C LEU A 376 -3.06 -5.96 9.63
N CYS A 377 -3.64 -7.15 9.43
CA CYS A 377 -3.91 -7.70 8.09
C CYS A 377 -4.85 -6.78 7.29
N ALA A 378 -5.89 -6.27 7.93
CA ALA A 378 -6.80 -5.34 7.27
C ALA A 378 -6.22 -3.96 7.02
N PHE A 379 -5.37 -3.48 7.94
CA PHE A 379 -4.62 -2.25 7.71
C PHE A 379 -3.75 -2.38 6.46
N PHE A 380 -2.82 -3.34 6.44
CA PHE A 380 -1.94 -3.56 5.29
C PHE A 380 -2.72 -3.99 4.03
N GLY A 381 -3.83 -4.71 4.18
CA GLY A 381 -4.67 -5.10 3.06
C GLY A 381 -5.37 -3.92 2.39
N GLY A 382 -5.83 -2.95 3.18
CA GLY A 382 -6.35 -1.68 2.67
C GLY A 382 -5.25 -0.82 2.04
N VAL A 383 -4.10 -0.71 2.69
CA VAL A 383 -2.97 0.07 2.17
C VAL A 383 -2.45 -0.51 0.86
N ALA A 384 -2.19 -1.82 0.79
CA ALA A 384 -1.69 -2.47 -0.43
C ALA A 384 -2.69 -2.38 -1.59
N ALA A 385 -3.98 -2.51 -1.33
CA ALA A 385 -5.00 -2.31 -2.35
C ALA A 385 -5.03 -0.85 -2.84
N GLN A 386 -4.88 0.13 -1.94
CA GLN A 386 -4.78 1.54 -2.34
C GLN A 386 -3.52 1.77 -3.19
N GLU A 387 -2.35 1.26 -2.76
CA GLU A 387 -1.11 1.38 -3.54
C GLU A 387 -1.23 0.74 -4.92
N ALA A 388 -1.93 -0.40 -5.04
CA ALA A 388 -2.24 -0.99 -6.33
C ALA A 388 -3.13 -0.05 -7.18
N MET A 389 -4.17 0.56 -6.63
CA MET A 389 -5.00 1.53 -7.35
C MET A 389 -4.17 2.74 -7.82
N LYS A 390 -3.24 3.24 -7.00
CA LYS A 390 -2.29 4.29 -7.42
C LYS A 390 -1.43 3.82 -8.60
N ALA A 391 -0.89 2.60 -8.50
CA ALA A 391 -0.05 2.00 -9.54
C ALA A 391 -0.76 1.87 -10.90
N LEU A 392 -2.06 1.59 -10.88
CA LEU A 392 -2.90 1.44 -12.07
C LEU A 392 -3.32 2.77 -12.69
N THR A 393 -3.49 3.82 -11.88
CA THR A 393 -4.14 5.07 -12.31
C THR A 393 -3.17 6.23 -12.50
N GLY A 394 -2.06 6.26 -11.75
CA GLY A 394 -1.22 7.45 -11.60
C GLY A 394 -1.84 8.52 -10.69
N HIS A 395 -2.95 8.23 -10.03
CA HIS A 395 -3.62 9.13 -9.10
C HIS A 395 -3.16 8.86 -7.66
N PHE A 396 -2.90 9.92 -6.91
CA PHE A 396 -2.16 10.00 -5.65
C PHE A 396 -0.69 9.60 -5.71
N SER A 397 0.10 10.24 -4.85
CA SER A 397 1.48 9.88 -4.60
C SER A 397 1.59 8.50 -3.95
N PRO A 398 2.32 7.55 -4.57
CA PRO A 398 2.59 6.25 -3.98
C PRO A 398 3.67 6.34 -2.89
N PHE A 399 3.70 5.34 -2.01
CA PHE A 399 4.81 5.20 -1.09
C PHE A 399 6.13 4.97 -1.83
N ASN A 400 7.22 5.51 -1.28
CA ASN A 400 8.56 5.40 -1.84
C ASN A 400 9.51 4.94 -0.72
N GLN A 401 9.69 3.64 -0.45
CA GLN A 401 9.22 2.43 -1.16
C GLN A 401 8.78 1.37 -0.15
N TRP A 402 9.48 1.29 1.00
CA TRP A 402 9.09 0.49 2.16
C TRP A 402 8.24 1.28 3.15
N LEU A 403 7.20 0.63 3.66
CA LEU A 403 6.41 1.03 4.81
C LEU A 403 6.51 -0.09 5.85
N TYR A 404 6.85 0.26 7.09
CA TYR A 404 6.82 -0.65 8.22
C TYR A 404 5.89 -0.11 9.29
N MET A 405 5.07 -0.99 9.88
CA MET A 405 4.28 -0.66 11.05
C MET A 405 4.22 -1.85 11.99
N HIS A 406 4.11 -1.58 13.28
CA HIS A 406 3.93 -2.61 14.28
C HIS A 406 2.86 -2.23 15.30
N CYS A 407 2.32 -3.23 15.97
CA CYS A 407 1.45 -3.07 17.14
C CYS A 407 2.02 -3.81 18.36
N GLU A 408 3.34 -3.72 18.57
CA GLU A 408 4.05 -4.34 19.69
C GLU A 408 3.37 -4.17 21.08
N PRO A 409 2.73 -3.04 21.42
CA PRO A 409 2.07 -2.88 22.72
C PRO A 409 0.96 -3.90 23.01
N VAL A 410 0.46 -4.63 22.00
CA VAL A 410 -0.52 -5.72 22.21
C VAL A 410 0.12 -6.98 22.79
N ILE A 411 1.46 -7.12 22.72
CA ILE A 411 2.19 -8.25 23.29
C ILE A 411 2.19 -8.13 24.81
N PRO A 412 1.83 -9.18 25.57
CA PRO A 412 1.91 -9.17 27.02
C PRO A 412 3.30 -8.77 27.53
N ARG A 413 3.35 -7.96 28.59
CA ARG A 413 4.63 -7.55 29.21
C ARG A 413 5.40 -8.73 29.78
N ASN A 414 4.69 -9.68 30.42
CA ASN A 414 5.27 -10.86 31.05
C ASN A 414 4.91 -12.12 30.23
N LEU A 415 5.67 -12.40 29.17
CA LEU A 415 5.52 -13.63 28.38
C LEU A 415 5.97 -14.85 29.20
N GLU A 416 7.04 -14.72 29.98
CA GLU A 416 7.68 -15.80 30.75
C GLU A 416 6.80 -16.35 31.89
N SER A 417 5.89 -15.53 32.41
CA SER A 417 4.95 -15.94 33.45
C SER A 417 3.69 -16.61 32.90
N GLN A 418 3.61 -16.83 31.58
CA GLN A 418 2.45 -17.41 30.92
C GLN A 418 2.85 -18.66 30.13
N THR A 419 1.94 -19.63 30.08
CA THR A 419 2.09 -20.81 29.24
C THR A 419 1.28 -20.62 27.97
N LEU A 420 1.92 -20.76 26.81
CA LEU A 420 1.24 -20.75 25.52
C LEU A 420 0.67 -22.13 25.22
N CYS A 421 -0.65 -22.27 25.28
CA CYS A 421 -1.36 -23.48 24.88
C CYS A 421 -2.06 -23.25 23.54
N LEU A 422 -1.54 -23.84 22.47
CA LEU A 422 -2.15 -23.83 21.14
C LEU A 422 -2.92 -25.13 20.96
N ASN A 423 -4.22 -25.04 20.70
CA ASN A 423 -5.14 -26.19 20.68
C ASN A 423 -5.67 -26.49 19.27
N GLY A 424 -5.01 -25.98 18.23
CA GLY A 424 -5.48 -26.06 16.85
C GLY A 424 -6.74 -25.23 16.61
N SER A 425 -6.97 -24.19 17.40
CA SER A 425 -8.18 -23.36 17.27
C SER A 425 -8.00 -22.27 16.21
N ARG A 426 -9.12 -21.69 15.77
CA ARG A 426 -9.12 -20.51 14.89
C ARG A 426 -8.39 -19.31 15.46
N TYR A 427 -8.19 -19.25 16.77
CA TYR A 427 -7.59 -18.10 17.45
C TYR A 427 -6.10 -18.28 17.73
N ASP A 428 -5.49 -19.40 17.34
CA ASP A 428 -4.12 -19.73 17.74
C ASP A 428 -3.13 -18.68 17.26
N LEU A 429 -3.26 -18.21 16.01
CA LEU A 429 -2.41 -17.14 15.47
C LEU A 429 -2.54 -15.82 16.25
N LEU A 430 -3.75 -15.46 16.69
CA LEU A 430 -3.95 -14.28 17.52
C LEU A 430 -3.39 -14.50 18.94
N THR A 431 -3.57 -15.69 19.48
CA THR A 431 -3.11 -16.09 20.83
C THR A 431 -1.60 -15.97 20.96
N VAL A 432 -0.84 -16.31 19.90
CA VAL A 432 0.61 -16.09 19.85
C VAL A 432 0.98 -14.62 20.11
N CYS A 433 0.19 -13.67 19.59
CA CYS A 433 0.45 -12.24 19.72
C CYS A 433 0.01 -11.66 21.07
N ILE A 434 -1.23 -11.96 21.51
CA ILE A 434 -1.86 -11.29 22.67
C ILE A 434 -1.84 -12.14 23.95
N GLY A 435 -1.47 -13.41 23.86
CA GLY A 435 -1.51 -14.37 24.95
C GLY A 435 -2.91 -14.89 25.30
N PRO A 436 -2.99 -16.04 25.99
CA PRO A 436 -4.26 -16.71 26.30
C PRO A 436 -5.13 -15.91 27.27
N LEU A 437 -4.54 -15.19 28.23
CA LEU A 437 -5.27 -14.35 29.18
C LEU A 437 -6.01 -13.20 28.50
N CYS A 438 -5.38 -12.56 27.52
CA CYS A 438 -6.02 -11.49 26.75
C CYS A 438 -7.14 -12.04 25.87
N LEU A 439 -6.91 -13.18 25.21
CA LEU A 439 -7.96 -13.85 24.43
C LEU A 439 -9.18 -14.21 25.30
N GLN A 440 -8.97 -14.72 26.50
CA GLN A 440 -10.05 -15.02 27.43
C GLN A 440 -10.86 -13.77 27.79
N ARG A 441 -10.19 -12.64 28.04
CA ARG A 441 -10.87 -11.35 28.29
C ARG A 441 -11.70 -10.91 27.08
N LEU A 442 -11.17 -11.06 25.86
CA LEU A 442 -11.89 -10.72 24.63
C LEU A 442 -13.17 -11.55 24.46
N ARG A 443 -13.16 -12.84 24.84
CA ARG A 443 -14.37 -13.70 24.78
C ARG A 443 -15.50 -13.24 25.70
N HIS A 444 -15.17 -12.53 26.78
CA HIS A 444 -16.15 -12.01 27.74
C HIS A 444 -16.44 -10.52 27.55
N LEU A 445 -15.90 -9.90 26.50
CA LEU A 445 -16.12 -8.50 26.20
C LEU A 445 -17.57 -8.28 25.75
N SER A 446 -18.29 -7.40 26.44
CA SER A 446 -19.56 -6.86 25.95
C SER A 446 -19.27 -5.55 25.22
N ALA A 447 -19.54 -5.50 23.92
CA ALA A 447 -19.33 -4.33 23.09
C ALA A 447 -20.66 -3.84 22.49
N PHE A 448 -20.86 -2.54 22.50
CA PHE A 448 -21.99 -1.88 21.84
C PHE A 448 -21.49 -1.15 20.59
N LEU A 449 -21.82 -1.66 19.41
CA LEU A 449 -21.44 -1.05 18.15
C LEU A 449 -22.51 -0.06 17.71
N VAL A 450 -22.17 1.23 17.70
CA VAL A 450 -23.05 2.29 17.20
C VAL A 450 -22.86 2.43 15.69
N SER A 451 -23.94 2.27 14.91
CA SER A 451 -24.00 2.29 13.43
C SER A 451 -23.74 0.93 12.74
N TYR A 452 -24.40 0.72 11.59
CA TYR A 452 -24.19 -0.39 10.65
C TYR A 452 -23.83 0.16 9.26
N ARG A 453 -22.64 0.76 9.15
CA ARG A 453 -22.11 1.35 7.89
C ARG A 453 -20.67 0.87 7.65
N ARG A 454 -19.96 1.45 6.68
CA ARG A 454 -18.63 1.02 6.19
C ARG A 454 -17.62 0.64 7.30
N GLN A 455 -17.45 1.49 8.32
CA GLN A 455 -16.55 1.19 9.45
C GLN A 455 -17.10 0.04 10.32
N SER A 456 -18.40 0.04 10.61
CA SER A 456 -19.08 -0.99 11.37
C SER A 456 -19.05 -2.35 10.70
N THR A 457 -19.18 -2.44 9.37
CA THR A 457 -19.08 -3.71 8.63
C THR A 457 -17.67 -4.31 8.75
N ILE A 458 -16.63 -3.48 8.67
CA ILE A 458 -15.24 -3.92 8.90
C ILE A 458 -15.08 -4.44 10.34
N VAL A 459 -15.67 -3.75 11.32
CA VAL A 459 -15.66 -4.18 12.72
C VAL A 459 -16.45 -5.47 12.90
N LEU A 460 -17.63 -5.59 12.30
CA LEU A 460 -18.54 -6.74 12.45
C LEU A 460 -18.02 -8.00 11.77
N VAL A 461 -17.45 -7.89 10.56
CA VAL A 461 -16.75 -9.01 9.94
C VAL A 461 -15.67 -9.49 10.92
N LYS A 462 -14.85 -8.58 11.46
CA LYS A 462 -13.78 -8.94 12.39
C LYS A 462 -14.24 -9.41 13.77
N SER A 463 -15.38 -8.93 14.28
CA SER A 463 -15.90 -9.26 15.61
C SER A 463 -16.80 -10.49 15.60
N SER A 464 -17.48 -10.80 14.49
CA SER A 464 -18.22 -12.05 14.28
C SER A 464 -17.32 -13.29 14.36
N TYR A 465 -16.01 -13.08 14.32
CA TYR A 465 -15.01 -14.11 14.58
C TYR A 465 -14.68 -14.34 16.03
N LEU A 466 -15.03 -13.45 16.97
CA LEU A 466 -14.75 -13.57 18.41
C LEU A 466 -15.92 -14.18 19.22
N ALA A 467 -17.12 -14.27 18.62
CA ALA A 467 -18.34 -14.80 19.24
C ALA A 467 -18.46 -16.32 19.14
#